data_AF-A0A9D2PRC2-F1
#
_entry.id   AF-A0A9D2PRC2-F1
#
_cell.length_a   1.000
_cell.length_b   1.000
_cell.length_c   1.000
_cell.angle_alpha   90.00
_cell.angle_beta   90.00
_cell.angle_gamma   90.00
#
_symmetry.space_group_name_H-M   'P 1'
#
loop_
_entity.id
_entity.type
_entity.pdbx_description
1 polymer ?
#
loop_
_entity_poly.entity_id
_entity_poly.type
_entity_poly.pdbx_seq_one_letter_code
_entity_poly.pdbx_strand_id
1 'polypeptide(L)'
;MLSITFVVSVLFIAMMANSASLEKKLDSYAAQSEKLDSQIAEENERTSEIDELKEYMNTDEYVEEIARDKLGLVKDNEIVFRKAE
;
A
#
# COMPACT_ATOMS: atom_id res chain seq x y z
N MET A 1 28.97 -44.85 -29.78
CA MET A 1 28.23 -43.71 -30.36
C MET A 1 26.80 -43.64 -29.82
N LEU A 2 25.95 -44.65 -30.05
CA LEU A 2 24.53 -44.65 -29.64
C LEU A 2 24.25 -44.44 -28.12
N SER A 3 25.08 -45.05 -27.26
CA SER A 3 24.95 -44.88 -25.80
C SER A 3 25.29 -43.46 -25.32
N ILE A 4 26.31 -42.84 -25.92
CA ILE A 4 26.72 -41.47 -25.59
C ILE A 4 25.66 -40.48 -26.06
N THR A 5 25.13 -40.65 -27.28
CA THR A 5 24.06 -39.80 -27.80
C THR A 5 22.79 -39.89 -26.95
N PHE A 6 22.46 -41.07 -26.42
CA PHE A 6 21.32 -41.24 -25.51
C PHE A 6 21.50 -40.45 -24.21
N VAL A 7 22.66 -40.58 -23.55
CA VAL A 7 22.95 -39.85 -22.30
C VAL A 7 22.91 -38.33 -22.52
N VAL A 8 23.50 -37.84 -23.62
CA VAL A 8 23.48 -36.41 -23.96
C VAL A 8 22.05 -35.92 -24.22
N SER A 9 21.21 -36.71 -24.89
CA SER A 9 19.81 -36.34 -25.14
C SER A 9 18.98 -36.22 -23.86
N VAL A 10 19.17 -37.13 -22.89
CA VAL A 10 18.49 -37.06 -21.59
C VAL A 10 18.93 -35.82 -20.79
N LEU A 11 20.24 -35.53 -20.77
CA LEU A 11 20.76 -34.32 -20.12
C LEU A 11 20.21 -33.04 -20.76
N PHE A 12 20.10 -33.00 -22.09
CA PHE A 12 19.56 -31.83 -22.79
C PHE A 12 18.09 -31.58 -22.46
N ILE A 13 17.27 -32.64 -22.41
CA ILE A 13 15.86 -32.54 -22.01
C ILE A 13 15.75 -32.06 -20.56
N ALA A 14 16.57 -32.59 -19.65
CA ALA A 14 16.57 -32.16 -18.25
C ALA A 14 16.98 -30.68 -18.09
N MET A 15 17.99 -30.23 -18.83
CA MET A 15 18.38 -28.81 -18.86
C MET A 15 17.25 -27.92 -19.37
N MET A 16 16.58 -28.32 -20.46
CA MET A 16 15.48 -27.55 -21.04
C MET A 16 14.29 -27.43 -20.08
N ALA A 17 13.95 -28.50 -19.36
CA ALA A 17 12.91 -28.47 -18.32
C ALA A 17 13.27 -27.52 -17.17
N ASN A 18 14.54 -27.53 -16.73
CA ASN A 18 15.02 -26.62 -15.70
C ASN A 18 14.98 -25.15 -16.17
N SER A 19 15.39 -24.86 -17.41
CA SER A 19 15.32 -23.52 -17.99
C SER A 19 13.89 -22.98 -18.01
N ALA A 20 12.92 -23.79 -18.49
CA ALA A 20 11.51 -23.39 -18.49
C ALA A 20 10.96 -23.17 -17.07
N SER A 21 11.42 -23.95 -16.08
CA SER A 21 11.03 -23.76 -14.68
C SER A 21 11.61 -22.47 -14.07
N LEU A 22 12.81 -22.08 -14.52
CA LEU A 22 13.52 -20.91 -14.03
C LEU A 22 12.89 -19.62 -14.58
N GLU A 23 12.50 -19.62 -15.85
CA GLU A 23 11.78 -18.52 -16.49
C GLU A 23 10.44 -18.24 -15.78
N LYS A 24 9.65 -19.30 -15.50
CA LYS A 24 8.41 -19.15 -14.71
C LYS A 24 8.63 -18.58 -13.31
N LYS A 25 9.74 -18.92 -12.66
CA LYS A 25 10.08 -18.36 -11.35
C LYS A 25 10.44 -16.88 -11.48
N LEU A 26 11.19 -16.50 -12.52
CA LEU A 26 11.50 -15.09 -12.79
C LEU A 26 10.23 -14.27 -13.00
N ASP A 27 9.30 -14.75 -13.83
CA ASP A 27 8.01 -14.07 -14.05
C ASP A 27 7.21 -13.93 -12.75
N SER A 28 7.16 -14.99 -11.94
CA SER A 28 6.49 -14.96 -10.65
C SER A 28 7.16 -14.01 -9.66
N TYR A 29 8.48 -13.89 -9.67
CA TYR A 29 9.20 -12.93 -8.82
C TYR A 29 9.01 -11.50 -9.31
N ALA A 30 8.99 -11.25 -10.61
CA ALA A 30 8.70 -9.93 -11.18
C ALA A 30 7.31 -9.46 -10.77
N ALA A 31 6.29 -10.30 -10.93
CA ALA A 31 4.92 -9.98 -10.50
C ALA A 31 4.80 -9.77 -8.97
N GLN A 32 5.54 -10.53 -8.17
CA GLN A 32 5.59 -10.33 -6.71
C GLN A 32 6.27 -9.01 -6.35
N SER A 33 7.36 -8.65 -7.04
CA SER A 33 8.04 -7.37 -6.82
C SER A 33 7.10 -6.20 -7.11
N GLU A 34 6.45 -6.20 -8.28
CA GLU A 34 5.51 -5.15 -8.66
C GLU A 34 4.36 -5.02 -7.65
N LYS A 35 3.82 -6.14 -7.19
CA LYS A 35 2.79 -6.14 -6.14
C LYS A 35 3.31 -5.54 -4.83
N LEU A 36 4.51 -5.92 -4.39
CA LEU A 36 5.11 -5.39 -3.16
C LEU A 36 5.41 -3.90 -3.29
N ASP A 37 5.92 -3.45 -4.43
CA ASP A 37 6.19 -2.04 -4.69
C ASP A 37 4.89 -1.22 -4.65
N SER A 38 3.80 -1.74 -5.21
CA SER A 38 2.48 -1.12 -5.10
C SER A 38 2.00 -1.03 -3.65
N GLN A 39 2.19 -2.08 -2.84
CA GLN A 39 1.80 -2.05 -1.43
C GLN A 39 2.64 -1.05 -0.62
N ILE A 40 3.93 -0.94 -0.92
CA ILE A 40 4.80 0.04 -0.28
C ILE A 40 4.35 1.46 -0.63
N ALA A 41 4.00 1.72 -1.89
CA ALA A 41 3.50 3.03 -2.32
C ALA A 41 2.20 3.39 -1.60
N GLU A 42 1.23 2.47 -1.54
CA GLU A 42 -0.04 2.67 -0.84
C GLU A 42 0.17 2.94 0.65
N GLU A 43 1.00 2.15 1.34
CA GLU A 43 1.27 2.36 2.76
C GLU A 43 2.03 3.66 3.04
N ASN A 44 2.90 4.10 2.13
CA ASN A 44 3.55 5.41 2.25
C ASN A 44 2.55 6.56 2.09
N GLU A 45 1.62 6.47 1.13
CA GLU A 45 0.55 7.45 0.95
C GLU A 45 -0.34 7.52 2.20
N ARG A 46 -0.79 6.37 2.70
CA ARG A 46 -1.56 6.28 3.95
C ARG A 46 -0.82 6.86 5.15
N THR A 47 0.50 6.66 5.22
CA THR A 47 1.32 7.23 6.29
C THR A 47 1.35 8.76 6.19
N SER A 48 1.49 9.31 4.98
CA SER A 48 1.44 10.76 4.75
C SER A 48 0.09 11.35 5.16
N GLU A 49 -1.02 10.71 4.76
CA GLU A 49 -2.37 11.14 5.15
C GLU A 49 -2.57 11.15 6.67
N ILE A 50 -2.04 10.13 7.36
CA ILE A 50 -2.10 10.05 8.83
C ILE A 50 -1.29 11.18 9.48
N ASP A 51 -0.12 11.50 8.94
CA ASP A 51 0.73 12.58 9.46
C ASP A 51 0.06 13.95 9.26
N GLU A 52 -0.55 14.20 8.10
CA GLU A 52 -1.35 15.40 7.82
C GLU A 52 -2.55 15.52 8.78
N LEU A 53 -3.29 14.42 8.97
CA LEU A 53 -4.41 14.39 9.90
C LEU A 53 -3.95 14.69 11.33
N LYS A 54 -2.81 14.12 11.73
CA LYS A 54 -2.24 14.37 13.05
C LYS A 54 -1.85 15.83 13.23
N GLU A 55 -1.30 16.47 12.20
CA GLU A 55 -1.01 17.91 12.23
C GLU A 55 -2.30 18.73 12.35
N TYR A 56 -3.32 18.43 11.55
CA TYR A 56 -4.64 19.06 11.64
C TYR A 56 -5.24 18.95 13.05
N MET A 57 -5.17 17.77 13.67
CA MET A 57 -5.69 17.56 15.03
C MET A 57 -4.96 18.37 16.11
N ASN A 58 -3.75 18.86 15.84
CA ASN A 58 -3.02 19.73 16.76
C ASN A 58 -3.34 21.22 16.56
N THR A 59 -4.18 21.57 15.59
CA THR A 59 -4.57 22.95 15.33
C THR A 59 -5.64 23.44 16.30
N ASP A 60 -5.66 24.76 16.53
CA ASP A 60 -6.73 25.40 17.30
C ASP A 60 -8.10 25.22 16.63
N GLU A 61 -8.14 25.10 15.30
CA GLU A 61 -9.37 24.87 14.53
C GLU A 61 -10.04 23.55 14.91
N TYR A 62 -9.26 22.45 15.00
CA TYR A 62 -9.77 21.17 15.48
C TYR A 62 -10.23 21.24 16.95
N VAL A 63 -9.50 21.95 17.80
CA VAL A 63 -9.90 22.14 19.22
C VAL A 63 -11.22 22.91 19.31
N GLU A 64 -11.39 23.95 18.50
CA GLU A 64 -12.61 24.76 18.42
C GLU A 64 -13.80 23.96 17.90
N GLU A 65 -13.60 23.14 16.87
CA GLU A 65 -14.61 22.23 16.32
C GLU A 65 -15.09 21.26 17.41
N ILE A 66 -14.16 20.59 18.10
CA ILE A 66 -14.48 19.66 19.20
C ILE A 66 -15.14 20.39 20.39
N ALA A 67 -14.70 21.59 20.74
CA ALA A 67 -15.30 22.38 21.81
C ALA A 67 -16.74 22.81 21.47
N ARG A 68 -16.99 23.16 20.20
CA ARG A 68 -18.32 23.49 19.71
C ARG A 68 -19.23 22.26 19.73
N ASP A 69 -18.76 21.13 19.21
CA ASP A 69 -19.56 19.91 19.07
C ASP A 69 -19.82 19.23 20.41
N LYS A 70 -18.80 19.10 21.26
CA LYS A 70 -18.93 18.35 22.53
C LYS A 70 -19.42 19.21 23.70
N LEU A 71 -18.99 20.47 23.75
CA LEU A 71 -19.25 21.34 24.89
C LEU A 71 -20.26 22.45 24.56
N GLY A 72 -20.66 22.59 23.29
CA GLY A 72 -21.57 23.67 22.87
C GLY A 72 -20.95 25.06 22.99
N LEU A 73 -19.61 25.14 23.10
CA LEU A 73 -18.90 26.39 23.29
C LEU A 73 -18.82 27.15 21.95
N VAL A 74 -18.94 28.46 22.03
CA VAL A 74 -18.84 29.37 20.88
C VAL A 74 -17.95 30.53 21.26
N LYS A 75 -17.29 31.15 20.28
CA LYS A 75 -16.42 32.30 20.58
C LYS A 75 -17.26 33.49 21.04
N ASP A 76 -16.69 34.35 21.87
CA ASP A 76 -17.36 35.52 22.44
C ASP A 76 -17.97 36.47 21.38
N ASN A 77 -17.45 36.43 20.15
CA ASN A 77 -17.87 37.28 19.04
C ASN A 77 -18.81 36.58 18.04
N GLU A 78 -19.28 35.36 18.32
CA GLU A 78 -20.16 34.59 17.41
C GLU A 78 -21.64 34.69 17.77
N ILE A 79 -22.50 34.83 16.75
CA ILE A 79 -23.97 34.82 16.90
C ILE A 79 -24.49 33.43 16.52
N VAL A 80 -25.11 32.74 17.48
CA VAL A 80 -25.67 31.39 17.27
C VAL A 80 -27.14 31.49 16.86
N PHE A 81 -27.46 31.04 15.65
CA PHE A 81 -28.83 30.90 15.18
C PHE A 81 -29.37 29.51 15.53
N ARG A 82 -30.45 29.44 16.32
CA ARG A 82 -31.21 28.22 16.58
C ARG A 82 -32.60 28.36 15.98
N LYS A 83 -33.14 27.28 15.42
CA LYS A 83 -34.50 27.26 14.88
C LYS A 83 -35.48 27.48 16.04
N ALA A 84 -36.39 28.44 15.91
CA ALA A 84 -37.50 28.56 16.86
C ALA A 84 -38.38 27.31 16.70
N GLU A 85 -38.56 26.56 17.80
CA GLU A 85 -39.59 25.53 17.87
C GLU A 85 -40.99 26.16 17.88
#